data_AF-A0A257ARM9-F1
#
_entry.id   AF-A0A257ARM9-F1
#
_cell.length_a   1.000
_cell.length_b   1.000
_cell.length_c   1.000
_cell.angle_alpha   90.00
_cell.angle_beta   90.00
_cell.angle_gamma   90.00
#
_symmetry.space_group_name_H-M   'P 1'
#
loop_
_entity.id
_entity.type
_entity.pdbx_description
1 polymer ?
#
loop_
_entity_poly.entity_id
_entity_poly.type
_entity_poly.pdbx_seq_one_letter_code
_entity_poly.pdbx_strand_id
1 'polypeptide(L)'
;RATRKVPEPPAESLPHPVGVDVETMTRLLGASKEKTMLSFMVNSFQRVGEKSAREVLRLAGIPEDENPRRLKHGEVTALVNAIKKYGKFRAPDPSSISPIGKDLLEVGIRNMLNPEFLHVVQRPPSSYSGFPFMVEVGLAYGGDIPPSETIKLYRFANKIPLLYDERADVVWKVVNERIDWSTYKVPRTAPLAIITHICSPKIPYKTVGKEAVADRPEIERELLAAIREAARALKLYLSKIEKRSMAVRRLNVYARYLPLIAKFAANLADRKKPPKIDKLLEPLGIDKDLVEKARREMLKELEAE
;
A
#
# COMPACT_ATOMS: atom_id res chain seq x y z
N ARG A 1 23.88 9.37 0.17
CA ARG A 1 22.99 9.37 -1.02
C ARG A 1 23.02 7.97 -1.64
N ALA A 2 21.89 7.26 -1.65
CA ALA A 2 21.84 5.83 -1.97
C ALA A 2 21.79 5.48 -3.47
N THR A 3 21.38 6.43 -4.32
CA THR A 3 21.24 6.22 -5.77
C THR A 3 21.39 7.53 -6.54
N ARG A 4 21.76 7.42 -7.82
CA ARG A 4 21.87 8.53 -8.77
C ARG A 4 20.64 8.65 -9.70
N LYS A 5 19.77 7.65 -9.74
CA LYS A 5 18.52 7.68 -10.53
C LYS A 5 17.54 8.64 -9.86
N VAL A 6 17.08 9.63 -10.61
CA VAL A 6 16.08 10.60 -10.17
C VAL A 6 14.70 10.24 -10.75
N PRO A 7 13.61 10.43 -10.01
CA PRO A 7 12.27 10.29 -10.57
C PRO A 7 12.03 11.28 -11.71
N GLU A 8 11.15 10.92 -12.64
CA GLU A 8 10.75 11.83 -13.71
C GLU A 8 10.07 13.08 -13.15
N PRO A 9 10.45 14.29 -13.60
CA PRO A 9 9.81 15.51 -13.13
C PRO A 9 8.36 15.57 -13.60
N PRO A 10 7.44 16.14 -12.79
CA PRO A 10 6.06 16.29 -13.21
C PRO A 10 5.96 17.33 -14.35
N ALA A 11 5.05 17.09 -15.30
CA ALA A 11 4.75 18.03 -16.37
C ALA A 11 3.54 18.91 -16.01
N GLU A 12 3.55 20.16 -16.48
CA GLU A 12 2.37 21.02 -16.39
C GLU A 12 1.26 20.49 -17.30
N SER A 13 0.02 20.53 -16.83
CA SER A 13 -1.10 19.97 -17.54
C SER A 13 -2.36 20.80 -17.28
N LEU A 14 -3.27 20.86 -18.26
CA LEU A 14 -4.51 21.63 -18.15
C LEU A 14 -5.40 21.09 -17.01
N PRO A 15 -6.32 21.88 -16.44
CA PRO A 15 -7.26 21.35 -15.46
C PRO A 15 -8.20 20.31 -16.10
N HIS A 16 -8.60 19.30 -15.33
CA HIS A 16 -9.67 18.38 -15.73
C HIS A 16 -11.03 19.00 -15.38
N PRO A 17 -12.05 18.92 -16.25
CA PRO A 17 -13.30 19.68 -16.08
C PRO A 17 -14.03 19.33 -14.78
N VAL A 18 -14.01 18.05 -14.36
CA VAL A 18 -14.69 17.58 -13.13
C VAL A 18 -14.11 18.21 -11.85
N GLY A 19 -12.84 18.63 -11.86
CA GLY A 19 -12.17 19.18 -10.68
C GLY A 19 -12.29 20.68 -10.51
N VAL A 20 -13.03 21.35 -11.40
CA VAL A 20 -13.14 22.80 -11.46
C VAL A 20 -14.37 23.24 -10.70
N ASP A 21 -14.18 24.14 -9.74
CA ASP A 21 -15.25 24.81 -9.00
C ASP A 21 -15.72 26.09 -9.71
N VAL A 22 -16.79 26.72 -9.20
CA VAL A 22 -17.39 27.92 -9.81
C VAL A 22 -16.39 29.08 -9.86
N GLU A 23 -15.57 29.23 -8.82
CA GLU A 23 -14.54 30.27 -8.76
C GLU A 23 -13.42 30.05 -9.77
N THR A 24 -12.86 28.84 -9.83
CA THR A 24 -11.85 28.47 -10.81
C THR A 24 -12.40 28.59 -12.22
N MET A 25 -13.65 28.19 -12.46
CA MET A 25 -14.31 28.37 -13.75
C MET A 25 -14.41 29.86 -14.13
N THR A 26 -14.86 30.71 -13.20
CA THR A 26 -14.96 32.16 -13.42
C THR A 26 -13.59 32.76 -13.77
N ARG A 27 -12.54 32.34 -13.06
CA ARG A 27 -11.16 32.77 -13.34
C ARG A 27 -10.67 32.31 -14.71
N LEU A 28 -10.96 31.06 -15.09
CA LEU A 28 -10.60 30.51 -16.40
C LEU A 28 -11.34 31.22 -17.53
N LEU A 29 -12.62 31.50 -17.36
CA LEU A 29 -13.43 32.26 -18.31
C LEU A 29 -12.91 33.69 -18.50
N GLY A 30 -12.55 34.37 -17.40
CA GLY A 30 -11.97 35.72 -17.45
C GLY A 30 -10.58 35.77 -18.11
N ALA A 31 -9.76 34.75 -17.89
CA ALA A 31 -8.42 34.63 -18.49
C ALA A 31 -8.43 34.04 -19.91
N SER A 32 -9.56 33.48 -20.37
CA SER A 32 -9.68 32.81 -21.65
C SER A 32 -9.36 33.75 -22.81
N LYS A 33 -8.60 33.24 -23.80
CA LYS A 33 -8.35 33.91 -25.09
C LYS A 33 -9.34 33.50 -26.17
N GLU A 34 -10.20 32.54 -25.86
CA GLU A 34 -11.13 31.92 -26.81
C GLU A 34 -12.34 32.81 -27.07
N LYS A 35 -12.84 32.76 -28.31
CA LYS A 35 -13.98 33.58 -28.76
C LYS A 35 -15.33 32.89 -28.54
N THR A 36 -15.34 31.56 -28.52
CA THR A 36 -16.55 30.75 -28.40
C THR A 36 -16.46 29.79 -27.22
N MET A 37 -17.61 29.44 -26.65
CA MET A 37 -17.69 28.46 -25.56
C MET A 37 -17.25 27.07 -25.99
N LEU A 38 -17.49 26.69 -27.25
CA LEU A 38 -17.02 25.43 -27.79
C LEU A 38 -15.49 25.35 -27.77
N SER A 39 -14.79 26.38 -28.26
CA SER A 39 -13.32 26.37 -28.29
C SER A 39 -12.71 26.50 -26.89
N PHE A 40 -13.35 27.28 -26.01
CA PHE A 40 -12.99 27.33 -24.59
C PHE A 40 -13.00 25.95 -23.93
N MET A 41 -14.09 25.20 -24.11
CA MET A 41 -14.24 23.87 -23.48
C MET A 41 -13.19 22.86 -23.98
N VAL A 42 -12.82 22.93 -25.25
CA VAL A 42 -11.83 22.01 -25.85
C VAL A 42 -10.41 22.40 -25.48
N ASN A 43 -10.06 23.68 -25.51
CA ASN A 43 -8.68 24.15 -25.34
C ASN A 43 -8.27 24.38 -23.88
N SER A 44 -9.24 24.61 -22.99
CA SER A 44 -8.94 24.96 -21.58
C SER A 44 -8.92 23.76 -20.64
N PHE A 45 -9.40 22.60 -21.09
CA PHE A 45 -9.59 21.42 -20.24
C PHE A 45 -8.97 20.16 -20.84
N GLN A 46 -8.44 19.30 -19.98
CA GLN A 46 -8.00 17.98 -20.41
C GLN A 46 -9.17 17.07 -20.75
N ARG A 47 -8.94 16.15 -21.70
CA ARG A 47 -9.85 15.04 -22.03
C ARG A 47 -11.26 15.49 -22.44
N VAL A 48 -11.37 16.74 -22.94
CA VAL A 48 -12.59 17.27 -23.57
C VAL A 48 -12.37 17.35 -25.06
N GLY A 49 -13.24 16.68 -25.83
CA GLY A 49 -13.31 16.83 -27.29
C GLY A 49 -14.58 17.56 -27.69
N GLU A 50 -14.71 17.91 -28.97
CA GLU A 50 -15.88 18.66 -29.47
C GLU A 50 -17.22 18.02 -29.11
N LYS A 51 -17.36 16.70 -29.26
CA LYS A 51 -18.62 16.00 -28.94
C LYS A 51 -19.00 16.17 -27.47
N SER A 52 -18.06 15.91 -26.56
CA SER A 52 -18.28 16.10 -25.12
C SER A 52 -18.56 17.56 -24.77
N ALA A 53 -17.87 18.50 -25.40
CA ALA A 53 -18.09 19.93 -25.19
C ALA A 53 -19.52 20.34 -25.62
N ARG A 54 -19.98 19.95 -26.81
CA ARG A 54 -21.34 20.23 -27.29
C ARG A 54 -22.41 19.61 -26.38
N GLU A 55 -22.22 18.36 -25.95
CA GLU A 55 -23.15 17.70 -25.03
C GLU A 55 -23.25 18.44 -23.68
N VAL A 56 -22.11 18.86 -23.11
CA VAL A 56 -22.08 19.61 -21.84
C VAL A 56 -22.70 21.00 -21.98
N LEU A 57 -22.41 21.72 -23.06
CA LEU A 57 -22.99 23.05 -23.32
C LEU A 57 -24.51 22.96 -23.51
N ARG A 58 -24.98 21.93 -24.22
CA ARG A 58 -26.42 21.64 -24.36
C ARG A 58 -27.08 21.34 -23.02
N LEU A 59 -26.43 20.58 -22.14
CA LEU A 59 -26.92 20.31 -20.79
C LEU A 59 -26.95 21.57 -19.91
N ALA A 60 -26.02 22.50 -20.13
CA ALA A 60 -25.97 23.77 -19.42
C ALA A 60 -26.93 24.83 -19.98
N GLY A 61 -27.49 24.62 -21.18
CA GLY A 61 -28.31 25.60 -21.88
C GLY A 61 -27.51 26.80 -22.43
N ILE A 62 -26.20 26.61 -22.67
CA ILE A 62 -25.30 27.68 -23.13
C ILE A 62 -25.06 27.54 -24.64
N PRO A 63 -25.24 28.60 -25.45
CA PRO A 63 -24.93 28.56 -26.87
C PRO A 63 -23.44 28.28 -27.14
N GLU A 64 -23.13 27.53 -28.19
CA GLU A 64 -21.76 27.12 -28.53
C GLU A 64 -20.88 28.31 -28.95
N ASP A 65 -21.49 29.31 -29.57
CA ASP A 65 -20.93 30.54 -30.12
C ASP A 65 -20.87 31.70 -29.11
N GLU A 66 -21.43 31.51 -27.91
CA GLU A 66 -21.41 32.53 -26.86
C GLU A 66 -19.98 32.85 -26.42
N ASN A 67 -19.75 34.10 -26.01
CA ASN A 67 -18.42 34.53 -25.59
C ASN A 67 -18.14 34.09 -24.14
N PRO A 68 -17.05 33.33 -23.87
CA PRO A 68 -16.72 32.85 -22.53
C PRO A 68 -16.66 33.95 -21.45
N ARG A 69 -16.23 35.17 -21.82
CA ARG A 69 -16.09 36.29 -20.87
C ARG A 69 -17.39 36.99 -20.52
N ARG A 70 -18.48 36.72 -21.27
CA ARG A 70 -19.79 37.38 -21.07
C ARG A 70 -20.75 36.56 -20.20
N LEU A 71 -20.37 35.34 -19.83
CA LEU A 71 -21.21 34.46 -19.01
C LEU A 71 -21.50 35.09 -17.64
N LYS A 72 -22.77 35.05 -17.25
CA LYS A 72 -23.24 35.50 -15.93
C LYS A 72 -22.98 34.42 -14.89
N HIS A 73 -22.92 34.82 -13.62
CA HIS A 73 -22.66 33.90 -12.50
C HIS A 73 -23.63 32.69 -12.45
N GLY A 74 -24.91 32.90 -12.78
CA GLY A 74 -25.91 31.82 -12.85
C GLY A 74 -25.58 30.80 -13.94
N GLU A 75 -25.11 31.24 -15.11
CA GLU A 75 -24.72 30.38 -16.22
C GLU A 75 -23.43 29.62 -15.92
N VAL A 76 -22.47 30.24 -15.24
CA VAL A 76 -21.25 29.55 -14.76
C VAL A 76 -21.61 28.42 -13.80
N THR A 77 -22.56 28.67 -12.89
CA THR A 77 -23.05 27.64 -11.95
C THR A 77 -23.75 26.50 -12.70
N ALA A 78 -24.57 26.84 -13.71
CA ALA A 78 -25.22 25.84 -14.57
C ALA A 78 -24.18 24.99 -15.33
N LEU A 79 -23.12 25.60 -15.85
CA LEU A 79 -22.03 24.92 -16.55
C LEU A 79 -21.30 23.92 -15.64
N VAL A 80 -20.89 24.34 -14.43
CA VAL A 80 -20.22 23.45 -13.46
C VAL A 80 -21.12 22.28 -13.06
N ASN A 81 -22.41 22.53 -12.88
CA ASN A 81 -23.38 21.48 -12.58
C ASN A 81 -23.58 20.53 -13.77
N ALA A 82 -23.60 21.03 -15.00
CA ALA A 82 -23.68 20.22 -16.22
C ALA A 82 -22.44 19.32 -16.36
N ILE A 83 -21.24 19.85 -16.09
CA ILE A 83 -19.99 19.07 -16.08
C ILE A 83 -20.05 17.92 -15.07
N LYS A 84 -20.54 18.17 -13.85
CA LYS A 84 -20.70 17.12 -12.82
C LYS A 84 -21.73 16.07 -13.22
N LYS A 85 -22.84 16.49 -13.86
CA LYS A 85 -23.89 15.58 -14.34
C LYS A 85 -23.48 14.76 -15.55
N TYR A 86 -22.58 15.26 -16.40
CA TYR A 86 -22.20 14.59 -17.65
C TYR A 86 -21.63 13.18 -17.42
N GLY A 87 -20.78 12.99 -16.42
CA GLY A 87 -20.30 11.68 -15.95
C GLY A 87 -19.49 10.82 -16.94
N LYS A 88 -19.39 11.20 -18.22
CA LYS A 88 -18.73 10.44 -19.29
C LYS A 88 -17.31 10.92 -19.62
N PHE A 89 -16.72 11.76 -18.76
CA PHE A 89 -15.33 12.19 -18.95
C PHE A 89 -14.36 11.02 -18.73
N ARG A 90 -13.27 11.00 -19.50
CA ARG A 90 -12.17 10.06 -19.27
C ARG A 90 -11.40 10.48 -18.03
N ALA A 91 -10.66 9.55 -17.43
CA ALA A 91 -9.78 9.87 -16.31
C ALA A 91 -8.72 10.93 -16.70
N PRO A 92 -8.33 11.82 -15.78
CA PRO A 92 -7.29 12.81 -15.99
C PRO A 92 -5.94 12.16 -16.32
N ASP A 93 -5.07 12.89 -17.01
CA ASP A 93 -3.77 12.39 -17.40
C ASP A 93 -2.79 12.32 -16.20
N PRO A 94 -2.08 11.20 -15.99
CA PRO A 94 -1.13 11.05 -14.89
C PRO A 94 0.22 11.74 -15.13
N SER A 95 0.48 12.37 -16.29
CA SER A 95 1.76 13.04 -16.56
C SER A 95 2.06 14.22 -15.62
N SER A 96 1.03 14.70 -14.91
CA SER A 96 1.14 15.76 -13.90
C SER A 96 1.64 15.29 -12.53
N ILE A 97 1.78 13.98 -12.31
CA ILE A 97 2.29 13.42 -11.06
C ILE A 97 3.68 12.84 -11.23
N SER A 98 4.48 12.91 -10.17
CA SER A 98 5.85 12.42 -10.12
C SER A 98 5.99 11.48 -8.92
N PRO A 99 5.67 10.18 -9.08
CA PRO A 99 5.84 9.20 -8.02
C PRO A 99 7.32 9.00 -7.66
N ILE A 100 7.60 8.38 -6.51
CA ILE A 100 8.98 8.02 -6.14
C ILE A 100 9.45 6.85 -7.00
N GLY A 101 8.55 5.90 -7.26
CA GLY A 101 8.84 4.68 -8.00
C GLY A 101 9.24 3.54 -7.07
N LYS A 102 8.85 2.32 -7.48
CA LYS A 102 9.07 1.09 -6.72
C LYS A 102 10.53 0.86 -6.31
N ASP A 103 11.46 0.98 -7.26
CA ASP A 103 12.89 0.71 -7.03
C ASP A 103 13.50 1.69 -6.03
N LEU A 104 13.19 2.99 -6.17
CA LEU A 104 13.75 4.05 -5.33
C LEU A 104 13.21 3.97 -3.90
N LEU A 105 11.92 3.68 -3.76
CA LEU A 105 11.30 3.47 -2.47
C LEU A 105 11.86 2.22 -1.78
N GLU A 106 12.09 1.14 -2.52
CA GLU A 106 12.70 -0.09 -2.01
C GLU A 106 14.13 0.15 -1.50
N VAL A 107 14.98 0.84 -2.27
CA VAL A 107 16.33 1.21 -1.84
C VAL A 107 16.31 2.12 -0.61
N GLY A 108 15.38 3.07 -0.55
CA GLY A 108 15.21 3.96 0.60
C GLY A 108 14.88 3.19 1.89
N ILE A 109 13.91 2.29 1.82
CA ILE A 109 13.46 1.50 2.97
C ILE A 109 14.55 0.54 3.44
N ARG A 110 15.25 -0.15 2.52
CA ARG A 110 16.34 -1.08 2.88
C ARG A 110 17.46 -0.38 3.64
N ASN A 111 17.87 0.80 3.17
CA ASN A 111 18.97 1.54 3.82
C ASN A 111 18.59 2.11 5.19
N MET A 112 17.31 2.41 5.42
CA MET A 112 16.87 3.05 6.66
C MET A 112 16.49 2.04 7.75
N LEU A 113 15.86 0.92 7.37
CA LEU A 113 15.26 -0.02 8.33
C LEU A 113 15.90 -1.42 8.31
N ASN A 114 16.76 -1.70 7.33
CA ASN A 114 17.41 -3.00 7.12
C ASN A 114 16.48 -4.22 7.35
N PRO A 115 15.29 -4.28 6.72
CA PRO A 115 14.28 -5.28 7.06
C PRO A 115 14.61 -6.66 6.47
N GLU A 116 14.17 -7.71 7.16
CA GLU A 116 14.30 -9.10 6.67
C GLU A 116 13.35 -9.40 5.50
N PHE A 117 12.21 -8.71 5.47
CA PHE A 117 11.24 -8.78 4.40
C PHE A 117 10.79 -7.37 4.00
N LEU A 118 10.78 -7.11 2.69
CA LEU A 118 10.32 -5.87 2.10
C LEU A 118 9.46 -6.16 0.88
N HIS A 119 8.33 -5.49 0.79
CA HIS A 119 7.51 -5.49 -0.42
C HIS A 119 6.98 -4.09 -0.69
N VAL A 120 7.24 -3.59 -1.90
CA VAL A 120 6.78 -2.27 -2.35
C VAL A 120 5.75 -2.45 -3.46
N VAL A 121 4.61 -1.78 -3.30
CA VAL A 121 3.47 -1.76 -4.22
C VAL A 121 3.32 -0.34 -4.75
N GLN A 122 3.31 -0.21 -6.08
CA GLN A 122 2.95 1.02 -6.77
C GLN A 122 1.65 0.76 -7.51
N ARG A 123 0.58 1.47 -7.13
CA ARG A 123 -0.73 1.33 -7.77
C ARG A 123 -0.76 2.08 -9.10
N PRO A 124 -1.61 1.66 -10.06
CA PRO A 124 -1.90 2.48 -11.22
C PRO A 124 -2.50 3.83 -10.78
N PRO A 125 -2.33 4.89 -11.59
CA PRO A 125 -2.92 6.18 -11.29
C PRO A 125 -4.45 6.08 -11.26
N SER A 126 -5.04 6.70 -10.25
CA SER A 126 -6.48 6.84 -10.08
C SER A 126 -6.83 8.33 -10.07
N SER A 127 -8.10 8.67 -9.90
CA SER A 127 -8.54 10.06 -9.86
C SER A 127 -9.58 10.29 -8.77
N TYR A 128 -9.48 11.44 -8.09
CA TYR A 128 -10.48 11.88 -7.13
C TYR A 128 -10.88 13.31 -7.49
N SER A 129 -12.18 13.61 -7.56
CA SER A 129 -12.66 14.98 -7.87
C SER A 129 -11.94 15.64 -9.06
N GLY A 130 -11.63 14.89 -10.13
CA GLY A 130 -10.91 15.40 -11.31
C GLY A 130 -9.38 15.55 -11.18
N PHE A 131 -8.78 15.29 -10.02
CA PHE A 131 -7.33 15.30 -9.85
C PHE A 131 -6.76 13.88 -9.96
N PRO A 132 -5.72 13.65 -10.79
CA PRO A 132 -5.03 12.38 -10.83
C PRO A 132 -4.22 12.19 -9.56
N PHE A 133 -4.21 10.99 -9.00
CA PHE A 133 -3.38 10.65 -7.87
C PHE A 133 -2.82 9.22 -8.01
N MET A 134 -1.69 8.97 -7.36
CA MET A 134 -1.08 7.66 -7.27
C MET A 134 -0.71 7.36 -5.83
N VAL A 135 -0.83 6.09 -5.45
CA VAL A 135 -0.50 5.59 -4.12
C VAL A 135 0.62 4.57 -4.24
N GLU A 136 1.66 4.76 -3.43
CA GLU A 136 2.78 3.83 -3.27
C GLU A 136 2.82 3.39 -1.81
N VAL A 137 2.99 2.09 -1.58
CA VAL A 137 3.06 1.51 -0.24
C VAL A 137 4.25 0.59 -0.15
N GLY A 138 5.13 0.85 0.81
CA GLY A 138 6.19 -0.06 1.24
C GLY A 138 5.81 -0.74 2.54
N LEU A 139 5.94 -2.06 2.60
CA LEU A 139 5.77 -2.83 3.82
C LEU A 139 7.11 -3.48 4.16
N ALA A 140 7.62 -3.21 5.36
CA ALA A 140 8.86 -3.74 5.88
C ALA A 140 8.64 -4.52 7.19
N TYR A 141 9.27 -5.69 7.31
CA TYR A 141 9.14 -6.56 8.49
C TYR A 141 10.51 -7.05 8.96
N GLY A 142 10.75 -7.02 10.28
CA GLY A 142 12.00 -7.44 10.91
C GLY A 142 13.11 -6.40 10.84
N GLY A 143 14.36 -6.82 11.05
CA GLY A 143 15.52 -5.94 11.00
C GLY A 143 15.61 -4.97 12.18
N ASP A 144 15.89 -3.71 11.88
CA ASP A 144 16.05 -2.65 12.90
C ASP A 144 14.71 -2.04 13.35
N ILE A 145 13.59 -2.63 12.89
CA ILE A 145 12.25 -2.20 13.29
C ILE A 145 11.96 -2.77 14.69
N PRO A 146 11.77 -1.94 15.72
CA PRO A 146 11.52 -2.45 17.06
C PRO A 146 10.14 -3.11 17.11
N PRO A 147 10.00 -4.27 17.78
CA PRO A 147 8.71 -4.90 17.98
C PRO A 147 7.78 -4.02 18.81
N SER A 148 6.60 -3.69 18.28
CA SER A 148 5.60 -2.90 18.97
C SER A 148 4.20 -3.45 18.71
N GLU A 149 3.26 -3.16 19.60
CA GLU A 149 1.83 -3.49 19.39
C GLU A 149 1.19 -2.57 18.35
N THR A 150 1.65 -1.32 18.30
CA THR A 150 1.25 -0.36 17.27
C THR A 150 2.17 -0.48 16.07
N ILE A 151 1.60 -0.49 14.87
CA ILE A 151 2.37 -0.52 13.62
C ILE A 151 3.05 0.83 13.40
N LYS A 152 4.33 0.82 13.05
CA LYS A 152 5.05 2.05 12.72
C LYS A 152 4.63 2.58 11.35
N LEU A 153 4.17 3.82 11.30
CA LEU A 153 3.72 4.48 10.08
C LEU A 153 4.71 5.55 9.64
N TYR A 154 5.09 5.53 8.36
CA TYR A 154 5.84 6.61 7.72
C TYR A 154 4.99 7.13 6.56
N ARG A 155 4.44 8.33 6.75
CA ARG A 155 3.51 8.94 5.79
C ARG A 155 4.24 9.97 4.95
N PHE A 156 4.00 9.94 3.65
CA PHE A 156 4.54 10.89 2.69
C PHE A 156 3.43 11.38 1.77
N ALA A 157 3.47 12.67 1.46
CA ALA A 157 2.57 13.29 0.51
C ALA A 157 3.38 14.20 -0.41
N ASN A 158 3.32 13.98 -1.73
CA ASN A 158 4.16 14.67 -2.73
C ASN A 158 5.66 14.74 -2.33
N LYS A 159 6.24 13.60 -1.92
CA LYS A 159 7.64 13.47 -1.46
C LYS A 159 7.99 14.21 -0.15
N ILE A 160 7.01 14.78 0.55
CA ILE A 160 7.18 15.46 1.84
C ILE A 160 6.73 14.51 2.95
N PRO A 161 7.54 14.28 4.01
CA PRO A 161 7.12 13.49 5.16
C PRO A 161 6.07 14.23 5.99
N LEU A 162 5.02 13.53 6.40
CA LEU A 162 4.01 14.02 7.34
C LEU A 162 4.33 13.50 8.73
N LEU A 163 4.63 14.39 9.67
CA LEU A 163 5.19 14.04 10.97
C LEU A 163 4.16 14.10 12.10
N TYR A 164 3.18 15.00 11.99
CA TYR A 164 2.19 15.24 13.04
C TYR A 164 0.80 14.71 12.67
N ASP A 165 -0.12 14.72 13.64
CA ASP A 165 -1.53 14.37 13.45
C ASP A 165 -1.78 12.99 12.81
N GLU A 166 -0.96 11.98 13.15
CA GLU A 166 -1.09 10.64 12.58
C GLU A 166 -2.50 10.06 12.72
N ARG A 167 -3.13 10.18 13.89
CA ARG A 167 -4.47 9.65 14.17
C ARG A 167 -5.57 10.29 13.32
N ALA A 168 -5.35 11.52 12.85
CA ALA A 168 -6.31 12.21 12.00
C ALA A 168 -6.16 11.82 10.52
N ASP A 169 -5.10 11.10 10.13
CA ASP A 169 -4.82 10.78 8.74
C ASP A 169 -5.63 9.57 8.22
N VAL A 170 -6.05 9.65 6.94
CA VAL A 170 -6.71 8.52 6.26
C VAL A 170 -5.87 7.24 6.27
N VAL A 171 -4.55 7.35 6.24
CA VAL A 171 -3.63 6.20 6.32
C VAL A 171 -3.76 5.48 7.66
N TRP A 172 -3.82 6.23 8.76
CA TRP A 172 -3.97 5.65 10.10
C TRP A 172 -5.31 4.92 10.23
N LYS A 173 -6.38 5.52 9.73
CA LYS A 173 -7.72 4.91 9.64
C LYS A 173 -7.67 3.60 8.84
N VAL A 174 -7.03 3.59 7.67
CA VAL A 174 -6.93 2.39 6.84
C VAL A 174 -6.13 1.28 7.53
N VAL A 175 -4.97 1.60 8.10
CA VAL A 175 -4.08 0.60 8.72
C VAL A 175 -4.68 0.00 9.98
N ASN A 176 -5.32 0.82 10.83
CA ASN A 176 -5.81 0.36 12.14
C ASN A 176 -7.27 -0.10 12.11
N GLU A 177 -8.15 0.53 11.33
CA GLU A 177 -9.59 0.21 11.35
C GLU A 177 -10.04 -0.70 10.21
N ARG A 178 -9.39 -0.62 9.03
CA ARG A 178 -9.85 -1.34 7.82
C ARG A 178 -9.11 -2.65 7.54
N ILE A 179 -8.01 -2.91 8.24
CA ILE A 179 -7.14 -4.06 8.02
C ILE A 179 -7.03 -4.87 9.30
N ASP A 180 -7.45 -6.14 9.23
CA ASP A 180 -7.19 -7.11 10.28
C ASP A 180 -5.85 -7.83 10.00
N TRP A 181 -4.84 -7.47 10.79
CA TRP A 181 -3.49 -8.01 10.70
C TRP A 181 -3.39 -9.49 11.11
N SER A 182 -4.34 -9.97 11.92
CA SER A 182 -4.44 -11.36 12.34
C SER A 182 -4.67 -12.28 11.14
N THR A 183 -5.52 -11.85 10.19
CA THR A 183 -5.77 -12.54 8.92
C THR A 183 -4.49 -12.75 8.08
N TYR A 184 -3.49 -11.87 8.26
CA TYR A 184 -2.19 -11.93 7.58
C TYR A 184 -1.10 -12.62 8.40
N LYS A 185 -1.46 -13.26 9.53
CA LYS A 185 -0.54 -13.95 10.46
C LYS A 185 0.51 -13.04 11.10
N VAL A 186 0.23 -11.73 11.17
CA VAL A 186 1.11 -10.80 11.87
C VAL A 186 0.88 -10.96 13.38
N PRO A 187 1.92 -11.17 14.20
CA PRO A 187 1.77 -11.27 15.64
C PRO A 187 1.32 -9.92 16.24
N ARG A 188 0.73 -9.95 17.45
CA ARG A 188 0.30 -8.70 18.13
C ARG A 188 1.46 -7.73 18.33
N THR A 189 2.59 -8.23 18.81
CA THR A 189 3.84 -7.48 18.88
C THR A 189 4.67 -7.83 17.67
N ALA A 190 4.69 -6.96 16.67
CA ALA A 190 5.35 -7.20 15.40
C ALA A 190 6.37 -6.11 15.07
N PRO A 191 7.56 -6.46 14.57
CA PRO A 191 8.50 -5.50 13.99
C PRO A 191 8.03 -5.10 12.57
N LEU A 192 6.88 -4.42 12.48
CA LEU A 192 6.22 -4.05 11.22
C LEU A 192 6.23 -2.54 11.03
N ALA A 193 6.74 -2.10 9.87
CA ALA A 193 6.67 -0.72 9.41
C ALA A 193 5.93 -0.63 8.07
N ILE A 194 5.05 0.37 7.95
CA ILE A 194 4.32 0.68 6.72
C ILE A 194 4.70 2.09 6.30
N ILE A 195 5.17 2.21 5.08
CA ILE A 195 5.54 3.44 4.42
C ILE A 195 4.49 3.72 3.36
N THR A 196 3.82 4.86 3.41
CA THR A 196 2.81 5.24 2.43
C THR A 196 3.19 6.54 1.76
N HIS A 197 3.06 6.62 0.44
CA HIS A 197 3.26 7.83 -0.33
C HIS A 197 2.03 8.08 -1.22
N ILE A 198 1.46 9.28 -1.08
CA ILE A 198 0.35 9.76 -1.92
C ILE A 198 0.89 10.91 -2.78
N CYS A 199 0.79 10.76 -4.10
CA CYS A 199 1.19 11.79 -5.06
C CYS A 199 -0.01 12.31 -5.83
N SER A 200 -0.22 13.62 -5.86
CA SER A 200 -1.31 14.28 -6.58
C SER A 200 -1.02 15.78 -6.78
N PRO A 201 -1.49 16.44 -7.87
CA PRO A 201 -1.32 17.90 -8.04
C PRO A 201 -1.98 18.71 -6.92
N LYS A 202 -3.09 18.18 -6.38
CA LYS A 202 -3.78 18.71 -5.20
C LYS A 202 -3.83 17.58 -4.17
N ILE A 203 -3.42 17.80 -2.93
CA ILE A 203 -3.63 16.81 -1.86
C ILE A 203 -4.74 17.35 -0.97
N PRO A 204 -5.78 16.56 -0.66
CA PRO A 204 -6.85 17.00 0.21
C PRO A 204 -6.40 16.91 1.66
N TYR A 205 -5.84 17.97 2.23
CA TYR A 205 -5.45 18.01 3.64
C TYR A 205 -6.66 18.29 4.55
N LYS A 206 -6.68 17.73 5.78
CA LYS A 206 -7.70 18.03 6.80
C LYS A 206 -7.44 19.36 7.49
N THR A 207 -6.17 19.64 7.80
CA THR A 207 -5.73 20.83 8.54
C THR A 207 -4.96 21.79 7.63
N VAL A 208 -4.93 23.07 8.00
CA VAL A 208 -4.15 24.11 7.30
C VAL A 208 -2.65 23.80 7.36
N GLY A 209 -2.19 23.13 8.42
CA GLY A 209 -0.80 22.68 8.59
C GLY A 209 -0.34 21.62 7.60
N LYS A 210 -1.26 21.01 6.83
CA LYS A 210 -0.94 19.98 5.82
C LYS A 210 -0.28 18.72 6.38
N GLU A 211 -0.58 18.38 7.63
CA GLU A 211 0.02 17.23 8.33
C GLU A 211 -0.83 15.95 8.23
N ALA A 212 -2.10 16.04 7.84
CA ALA A 212 -2.99 14.90 7.71
C ALA A 212 -3.81 14.96 6.42
N VAL A 213 -3.88 13.84 5.70
CA VAL A 213 -4.69 13.68 4.49
C VAL A 213 -6.15 13.35 4.87
N ALA A 214 -7.08 13.97 4.15
CA ALA A 214 -8.52 13.85 4.36
C ALA A 214 -9.09 12.52 3.86
N ASP A 215 -10.19 12.11 4.49
CA ASP A 215 -10.86 10.83 4.23
C ASP A 215 -11.70 10.91 2.94
N ARG A 216 -11.02 10.85 1.79
CA ARG A 216 -11.68 10.72 0.49
C ARG A 216 -11.88 9.24 0.16
N PRO A 217 -13.10 8.78 -0.17
CA PRO A 217 -13.37 7.37 -0.45
C PRO A 217 -12.48 6.77 -1.55
N GLU A 218 -12.15 7.55 -2.57
CA GLU A 218 -11.31 7.12 -3.70
C GLU A 218 -9.87 6.85 -3.24
N ILE A 219 -9.33 7.73 -2.39
CA ILE A 219 -7.97 7.59 -1.82
C ILE A 219 -7.96 6.43 -0.81
N GLU A 220 -8.97 6.35 0.06
CA GLU A 220 -9.12 5.28 1.05
C GLU A 220 -9.16 3.89 0.37
N ARG A 221 -9.91 3.77 -0.73
CA ARG A 221 -10.03 2.52 -1.49
C ARG A 221 -8.70 2.08 -2.10
N GLU A 222 -7.94 3.00 -2.72
CA GLU A 222 -6.65 2.67 -3.33
C GLU A 222 -5.57 2.38 -2.28
N LEU A 223 -5.54 3.11 -1.16
CA LEU A 223 -4.67 2.80 -0.02
C LEU A 223 -4.96 1.41 0.52
N LEU A 224 -6.23 1.09 0.77
CA LEU A 224 -6.64 -0.22 1.26
C LEU A 224 -6.24 -1.34 0.30
N ALA A 225 -6.41 -1.15 -1.01
CA ALA A 225 -5.99 -2.11 -2.02
C ALA A 225 -4.47 -2.32 -2.02
N ALA A 226 -3.70 -1.23 -1.97
CA ALA A 226 -2.23 -1.27 -1.95
C ALA A 226 -1.69 -1.99 -0.70
N ILE A 227 -2.19 -1.65 0.49
CA ILE A 227 -1.74 -2.28 1.74
C ILE A 227 -2.15 -3.75 1.78
N ARG A 228 -3.36 -4.11 1.33
CA ARG A 228 -3.78 -5.52 1.24
C ARG A 228 -2.90 -6.33 0.30
N GLU A 229 -2.44 -5.74 -0.80
CA GLU A 229 -1.49 -6.38 -1.71
C GLU A 229 -0.15 -6.68 -1.03
N ALA A 230 0.41 -5.68 -0.34
CA ALA A 230 1.64 -5.87 0.44
C ALA A 230 1.47 -6.87 1.59
N ALA A 231 0.33 -6.83 2.30
CA ALA A 231 0.02 -7.73 3.41
C ALA A 231 -0.15 -9.19 2.94
N ARG A 232 -0.69 -9.42 1.73
CA ARG A 232 -0.74 -10.77 1.14
C ARG A 232 0.67 -11.31 0.89
N ALA A 233 1.60 -10.49 0.41
CA ALA A 233 2.99 -10.87 0.23
C ALA A 233 3.66 -11.21 1.57
N LEU A 234 3.42 -10.40 2.62
CA LEU A 234 3.91 -10.67 3.97
C LEU A 234 3.37 -11.99 4.53
N LYS A 235 2.08 -12.27 4.36
CA LYS A 235 1.46 -13.54 4.80
C LYS A 235 2.16 -14.76 4.23
N LEU A 236 2.56 -14.70 2.95
CA LEU A 236 3.30 -15.79 2.30
C LEU A 236 4.68 -15.97 2.92
N TYR A 237 5.37 -14.88 3.25
CA TYR A 237 6.67 -14.90 3.93
C TYR A 237 6.55 -15.49 5.34
N LEU A 238 5.64 -14.98 6.18
CA LEU A 238 5.42 -15.48 7.54
C LEU A 238 4.96 -16.94 7.55
N SER A 239 4.12 -17.35 6.59
CA SER A 239 3.71 -18.76 6.47
C SER A 239 4.88 -19.69 6.14
N LYS A 240 5.90 -19.23 5.40
CA LYS A 240 7.10 -20.02 5.14
C LYS A 240 7.94 -20.19 6.41
N ILE A 241 8.08 -19.13 7.20
CA ILE A 241 8.78 -19.17 8.50
C ILE A 241 8.08 -20.13 9.45
N GLU A 242 6.76 -20.01 9.58
CA GLU A 242 5.94 -20.87 10.44
C GLU A 242 6.06 -22.35 10.03
N LYS A 243 5.97 -22.66 8.73
CA LYS A 243 6.17 -24.02 8.22
C LYS A 243 7.56 -24.59 8.54
N ARG A 244 8.61 -23.78 8.40
CA ARG A 244 9.98 -24.18 8.77
C ARG A 244 10.08 -24.45 10.27
N SER A 245 9.54 -23.56 11.10
CA SER A 245 9.53 -23.73 12.56
C SER A 245 8.78 -24.99 12.99
N MET A 246 7.62 -25.27 12.40
CA MET A 246 6.85 -26.48 12.66
C MET A 246 7.60 -27.75 12.25
N ALA A 247 8.27 -27.74 11.09
CA ALA A 247 9.10 -28.86 10.65
C ALA A 247 10.22 -29.13 11.66
N VAL A 248 10.96 -28.10 12.08
CA VAL A 248 12.03 -28.22 13.09
C VAL A 248 11.50 -28.74 14.42
N ARG A 249 10.37 -28.21 14.91
CA ARG A 249 9.72 -28.69 16.16
C ARG A 249 9.35 -30.17 16.05
N ARG A 250 8.76 -30.59 14.93
CA ARG A 250 8.40 -31.99 14.69
C ARG A 250 9.63 -32.90 14.68
N LEU A 251 10.71 -32.47 14.03
CA LEU A 251 11.98 -33.20 14.02
C LEU A 251 12.58 -33.35 15.42
N ASN A 252 12.54 -32.29 16.24
CA ASN A 252 13.00 -32.35 17.63
C ASN A 252 12.19 -33.33 18.48
N VAL A 253 10.86 -33.36 18.29
CA VAL A 253 9.98 -34.33 18.96
C VAL A 253 10.36 -35.76 18.55
N TYR A 254 10.57 -36.02 17.26
CA TYR A 254 11.00 -37.34 16.80
C TYR A 254 12.38 -37.73 17.36
N ALA A 255 13.34 -36.81 17.37
CA ALA A 255 14.66 -37.06 17.95
C ALA A 255 14.59 -37.44 19.44
N ARG A 256 13.68 -36.82 20.22
CA ARG A 256 13.50 -37.13 21.65
C ARG A 256 12.78 -38.46 21.88
N TYR A 257 11.61 -38.67 21.27
CA TYR A 257 10.73 -39.79 21.63
C TYR A 257 10.96 -41.07 20.85
N LEU A 258 11.41 -40.99 19.59
CA LEU A 258 11.58 -42.18 18.75
C LEU A 258 12.58 -43.20 19.34
N PRO A 259 13.73 -42.79 19.92
CA PRO A 259 14.63 -43.70 20.62
C PRO A 259 14.00 -44.40 21.85
N LEU A 260 13.10 -43.73 22.56
CA LEU A 260 12.40 -44.29 23.72
C LEU A 260 11.37 -45.31 23.29
N ILE A 261 10.57 -44.98 22.27
CA ILE A 261 9.59 -45.90 21.69
C ILE A 261 10.27 -47.18 21.22
N ALA A 262 11.41 -47.06 20.55
CA ALA A 262 12.18 -48.23 20.13
C ALA A 262 12.71 -49.06 21.30
N LYS A 263 13.17 -48.41 22.39
CA LYS A 263 13.62 -49.10 23.62
C LYS A 263 12.46 -49.83 24.29
N PHE A 264 11.32 -49.16 24.51
CA PHE A 264 10.17 -49.76 25.17
C PHE A 264 9.51 -50.85 24.33
N ALA A 265 9.41 -50.67 23.01
CA ALA A 265 8.90 -51.70 22.11
C ALA A 265 9.80 -52.95 22.09
N ALA A 266 11.12 -52.78 22.14
CA ALA A 266 12.06 -53.89 22.23
C ALA A 266 11.95 -54.63 23.56
N ASN A 267 11.83 -53.90 24.67
CA ASN A 267 11.61 -54.47 25.99
C ASN A 267 10.29 -55.26 26.04
N LEU A 268 9.20 -54.72 25.51
CA LEU A 268 7.89 -55.39 25.48
C LEU A 268 7.89 -56.68 24.65
N ALA A 269 8.70 -56.71 23.58
CA ALA A 269 8.85 -57.87 22.71
C ALA A 269 9.97 -58.84 23.16
N ASP A 270 10.51 -58.67 24.38
CA ASP A 270 11.65 -59.43 24.93
C ASP A 270 12.90 -59.45 24.02
N ARG A 271 13.09 -58.40 23.20
CA ARG A 271 14.26 -58.26 22.33
C ARG A 271 15.33 -57.42 22.99
N LYS A 272 16.54 -57.98 23.15
CA LYS A 272 17.71 -57.29 23.75
C LYS A 272 18.22 -56.08 22.96
N LYS A 273 17.93 -55.99 21.65
CA LYS A 273 18.41 -54.88 20.80
C LYS A 273 17.22 -54.10 20.24
N PRO A 274 17.19 -52.76 20.42
CA PRO A 274 16.16 -51.94 19.81
C PRO A 274 16.26 -51.97 18.27
N PRO A 275 15.13 -51.79 17.57
CA PRO A 275 15.14 -51.67 16.11
C PRO A 275 16.02 -50.49 15.68
N LYS A 276 16.71 -50.62 14.52
CA LYS A 276 17.55 -49.56 13.98
C LYS A 276 16.70 -48.39 13.50
N ILE A 277 16.80 -47.26 14.19
CA ILE A 277 16.03 -46.05 13.93
C ILE A 277 16.75 -45.14 12.93
N ASP A 278 18.05 -45.33 12.75
CA ASP A 278 18.91 -44.48 11.90
C ASP A 278 18.35 -44.31 10.49
N LYS A 279 17.79 -45.38 9.91
CA LYS A 279 17.15 -45.37 8.57
C LYS A 279 15.90 -44.49 8.48
N LEU A 280 15.25 -44.17 9.59
CA LEU A 280 14.10 -43.27 9.67
C LEU A 280 14.51 -41.82 9.97
N LEU A 281 15.66 -41.63 10.61
CA LEU A 281 16.19 -40.31 11.00
C LEU A 281 17.02 -39.66 9.89
N GLU A 282 17.76 -40.46 9.11
CA GLU A 282 18.58 -39.99 7.99
C GLU A 282 17.77 -39.24 6.90
N PRO A 283 16.61 -39.73 6.41
CA PRO A 283 15.79 -39.02 5.43
C PRO A 283 15.15 -37.73 5.98
N LEU A 284 15.10 -37.60 7.31
CA LEU A 284 14.52 -36.45 8.00
C LEU A 284 15.56 -35.36 8.30
N GLY A 285 16.83 -35.57 7.93
CA GLY A 285 17.92 -34.62 8.14
C GLY A 285 18.29 -34.44 9.62
N ILE A 286 18.03 -35.46 10.44
CA ILE A 286 18.38 -35.46 11.87
C ILE A 286 19.75 -36.12 12.02
N ASP A 287 20.78 -35.31 12.28
CA ASP A 287 22.13 -35.81 12.58
C ASP A 287 22.19 -36.52 13.94
N LYS A 288 23.10 -37.49 14.05
CA LYS A 288 23.33 -38.27 15.29
C LYS A 288 23.64 -37.37 16.49
N ASP A 289 24.33 -36.26 16.26
CA ASP A 289 24.67 -35.27 17.29
C ASP A 289 23.43 -34.58 17.89
N LEU A 290 22.39 -34.35 17.07
CA LEU A 290 21.14 -33.72 17.52
C LEU A 290 20.35 -34.67 18.43
N VAL A 291 20.35 -35.96 18.09
CA VAL A 291 19.74 -37.04 18.90
C VAL A 291 20.50 -37.22 20.21
N GLU A 292 21.83 -37.14 20.16
CA GLU A 292 22.67 -37.30 21.36
C GLU A 292 22.57 -36.10 22.29
N LYS A 293 22.50 -34.87 21.74
CA LYS A 293 22.22 -33.66 22.52
C LYS A 293 20.84 -33.72 23.18
N ALA A 294 19.81 -34.11 22.43
CA ALA A 294 18.45 -34.28 22.96
C ALA A 294 18.37 -35.36 24.06
N ARG A 295 19.14 -36.46 23.92
CA ARG A 295 19.28 -37.48 24.98
C ARG A 295 19.96 -36.94 26.23
N ARG A 296 21.04 -36.15 26.09
CA ARG A 296 21.76 -35.56 27.22
C ARG A 296 20.93 -34.52 27.96
N GLU A 297 20.20 -33.67 27.25
CA GLU A 297 19.28 -32.70 27.85
C GLU A 297 18.16 -33.41 28.63
N MET A 298 17.61 -34.50 28.09
CA MET A 298 16.58 -35.28 28.75
C MET A 298 17.07 -36.06 29.98
N LEU A 299 18.28 -36.64 29.93
CA LEU A 299 18.87 -37.31 31.11
C LEU A 299 19.06 -36.32 32.26
N LYS A 300 19.44 -35.08 31.95
CA LYS A 300 19.52 -34.00 32.94
C LYS A 300 18.15 -33.60 33.49
N GLU A 301 17.09 -33.59 32.68
CA GLU A 301 15.72 -33.31 33.14
C GLU A 301 15.20 -34.42 34.08
N LEU A 302 15.49 -35.69 33.78
CA LEU A 302 15.11 -36.84 34.60
C LEU A 302 15.93 -36.99 35.89
N GLU A 303 17.15 -36.45 35.93
CA GLU A 303 18.00 -36.42 37.13
C GLU A 303 17.69 -35.22 38.04
N ALA A 304 16.90 -34.24 37.55
CA ALA A 304 16.50 -33.05 38.29
C ALA A 304 15.09 -33.13 38.92
N GLU A 305 14.31 -34.17 38.58
CA GLU A 305 13.06 -34.57 39.24
C GLU A 305 13.30 -35.67 40.28
#